data_AF-A0A813CCS0-F1
#
_entry.id   AF-A0A813CCS0-F1
#
_cell.length_a   1.000
_cell.length_b   1.000
_cell.length_c   1.000
_cell.angle_alpha   90.00
_cell.angle_beta   90.00
_cell.angle_gamma   90.00
#
_symmetry.space_group_name_H-M   'P 1'
#
loop_
_entity.id
_entity.type
_entity.pdbx_description
1 polymer ?
#
loop_
_entity_poly.entity_id
_entity_poly.type
_entity_poly.pdbx_seq_one_letter_code
_entity_poly.pdbx_strand_id
1 'polypeptide(L)'
;MVAGGVFNAYMRAKRRVRIDKVKSSLYQDLWNENADTIPQYTRALTKLGMRMTDIKSHIVEVRAVHSRVAGVSMRYLLSEGFAQLARQRTGQSDPSFMDMKSGFWLTDNAIGRDLRCPRDGRLGCALVDWIPRTERHEQTHFMSWTWQYRLSQITSALRSYRPEAPPEEVFFFMCFFTNNQFRIIVEGTQEGSSDLEVVFETNLVRIGRMVAVLDSWQ
;
A
#
# COMPACT_ATOMS: atom_id res chain seq x y z
N MET A 1 -52.41 -8.79 -6.19
CA MET A 1 -51.38 -7.72 -6.34
C MET A 1 -50.07 -7.97 -5.56
N VAL A 2 -49.86 -9.10 -4.87
CA VAL A 2 -48.65 -9.36 -4.05
C VAL A 2 -47.44 -9.90 -4.86
N ALA A 3 -47.69 -10.58 -5.98
CA ALA A 3 -46.64 -11.24 -6.77
C ALA A 3 -45.60 -10.29 -7.41
N GLY A 4 -46.01 -9.06 -7.77
CA GLY A 4 -45.11 -8.06 -8.38
C GLY A 4 -44.05 -7.52 -7.41
N GLY A 5 -44.36 -7.45 -6.11
CA GLY A 5 -43.42 -6.99 -5.08
C GLY A 5 -42.28 -7.98 -4.84
N VAL A 6 -42.61 -9.27 -4.77
CA VAL A 6 -41.63 -10.35 -4.52
C VAL A 6 -40.68 -10.51 -5.70
N PHE A 7 -41.18 -10.47 -6.94
CA PHE A 7 -40.35 -10.55 -8.14
C PHE A 7 -39.36 -9.37 -8.25
N ASN A 8 -39.82 -8.15 -7.97
CA ASN A 8 -38.96 -6.97 -7.98
C ASN A 8 -37.88 -7.01 -6.90
N ALA A 9 -38.21 -7.50 -5.69
CA ALA A 9 -37.24 -7.69 -4.62
C ALA A 9 -36.16 -8.72 -5.01
N TYR A 10 -36.57 -9.85 -5.58
CA TYR A 10 -35.65 -10.89 -6.07
C TYR A 10 -34.69 -10.36 -7.14
N MET A 11 -35.22 -9.62 -8.13
CA MET A 11 -34.39 -9.04 -9.20
C MET A 11 -33.39 -7.99 -8.68
N ARG A 12 -33.79 -7.18 -7.69
CA ARG A 12 -32.87 -6.25 -7.01
C ARG A 12 -31.77 -6.97 -6.25
N ALA A 13 -32.09 -8.04 -5.52
CA ALA A 13 -31.10 -8.85 -4.80
C ALA A 13 -30.10 -9.49 -5.76
N LYS A 14 -30.58 -10.12 -6.85
CA LYS A 14 -29.72 -10.73 -7.89
C LYS A 14 -28.80 -9.71 -8.55
N ARG A 15 -29.29 -8.49 -8.79
CA ARG A 15 -28.49 -7.39 -9.33
C ARG A 15 -27.41 -6.94 -8.35
N ARG A 16 -27.72 -6.84 -7.06
CA ARG A 16 -26.75 -6.49 -6.01
C ARG A 16 -25.58 -7.48 -5.97
N VAL A 17 -25.86 -8.78 -5.94
CA VAL A 17 -24.83 -9.83 -5.97
C VAL A 17 -23.92 -9.71 -7.19
N ARG A 18 -24.47 -9.36 -8.36
CA ARG A 18 -23.67 -9.14 -9.58
C ARG A 18 -22.79 -7.90 -9.47
N ILE A 19 -23.31 -6.80 -8.92
CA ILE A 19 -22.54 -5.58 -8.68
C ILE A 19 -21.38 -5.89 -7.73
N ASP A 20 -21.66 -6.58 -6.61
CA ASP A 20 -20.64 -6.91 -5.61
C ASP A 20 -19.55 -7.80 -6.22
N LYS A 21 -19.93 -8.80 -7.03
CA LYS A 21 -18.95 -9.62 -7.76
C LYS A 21 -18.05 -8.78 -8.68
N VAL A 22 -18.64 -7.85 -9.44
CA VAL A 22 -17.87 -6.98 -10.34
C VAL A 22 -16.98 -6.02 -9.55
N LYS A 23 -17.44 -5.51 -8.40
CA LYS A 23 -16.62 -4.70 -7.49
C LYS A 23 -15.46 -5.47 -6.88
N SER A 24 -15.67 -6.74 -6.50
CA SER A 24 -14.59 -7.60 -6.00
C SER A 24 -13.53 -7.87 -7.07
N SER A 25 -13.92 -8.12 -8.32
CA SER A 25 -12.96 -8.27 -9.42
C SER A 25 -12.24 -6.95 -9.74
N LEU A 26 -12.94 -5.82 -9.70
CA LEU A 26 -12.32 -4.50 -9.80
C LEU A 26 -11.28 -4.29 -8.71
N TYR A 27 -11.59 -4.63 -7.45
CA TYR A 27 -10.64 -4.53 -6.34
C TYR A 27 -9.34 -5.28 -6.66
N GLN A 28 -9.43 -6.55 -7.06
CA GLN A 28 -8.24 -7.36 -7.36
C GLN A 28 -7.44 -6.78 -8.54
N ASP A 29 -8.09 -6.41 -9.63
CA ASP A 29 -7.41 -5.94 -10.84
C ASP A 29 -6.84 -4.52 -10.71
N LEU A 30 -7.33 -3.72 -9.75
CA LEU A 30 -6.86 -2.35 -9.53
C LEU A 30 -5.51 -2.27 -8.81
N TRP A 31 -4.93 -3.39 -8.36
CA TRP A 31 -3.53 -3.39 -7.92
C TRP A 31 -2.57 -3.05 -9.06
N ASN A 32 -2.81 -3.68 -10.22
CA ASN A 32 -1.99 -3.50 -11.41
C ASN A 32 -2.34 -2.20 -12.18
N GLU A 33 -3.60 -1.76 -12.13
CA GLU A 33 -4.13 -0.61 -12.89
C GLU A 33 -3.75 -0.64 -14.39
N ASN A 34 -4.03 -1.75 -15.07
CA ASN A 34 -3.88 -1.81 -16.51
C ASN A 34 -4.76 -0.74 -17.19
N ALA A 35 -4.34 -0.27 -18.38
CA ALA A 35 -5.01 0.81 -19.10
C ALA A 35 -6.53 0.58 -19.29
N ASP A 36 -6.93 -0.68 -19.44
CA ASP A 36 -8.32 -1.07 -19.67
C ASP A 36 -9.12 -1.39 -18.39
N THR A 37 -8.47 -1.52 -17.22
CA THR A 37 -9.15 -1.93 -15.98
C THR A 37 -10.32 -1.00 -15.66
N ILE A 38 -10.08 0.31 -15.52
CA ILE A 38 -11.15 1.26 -15.18
C ILE A 38 -12.24 1.33 -16.27
N PRO A 39 -11.92 1.50 -17.57
CA PRO A 39 -12.93 1.49 -18.63
C PRO A 39 -13.78 0.21 -18.65
N GLN A 40 -13.16 -0.96 -18.50
CA GLN A 40 -13.85 -2.26 -18.49
C GLN A 40 -14.86 -2.35 -17.34
N TYR A 41 -14.42 -2.08 -16.11
CA TYR A 41 -15.27 -2.18 -14.93
C TYR A 41 -16.34 -1.10 -14.89
N THR A 42 -16.03 0.10 -15.39
CA THR A 42 -17.03 1.17 -15.55
C THR A 42 -18.16 0.72 -16.47
N ARG A 43 -17.84 0.17 -17.66
CA ARG A 43 -18.86 -0.37 -18.59
C ARG A 43 -19.70 -1.48 -17.93
N ALA A 44 -19.06 -2.40 -17.21
CA ALA A 44 -19.75 -3.50 -16.54
C ALA A 44 -20.72 -2.99 -15.45
N LEU A 45 -20.28 -2.08 -14.60
CA LEU A 45 -21.09 -1.52 -13.51
C LEU A 45 -22.22 -0.62 -14.02
N THR A 46 -21.99 0.16 -15.08
CA THR A 46 -23.03 0.96 -15.73
C THR A 46 -24.10 0.09 -16.39
N LYS A 47 -23.73 -1.04 -17.02
CA LYS A 47 -24.71 -2.03 -17.53
C LYS A 47 -25.54 -2.65 -16.41
N LEU A 48 -24.96 -2.77 -15.22
CA LEU A 48 -25.66 -3.15 -14.00
C LEU A 48 -26.34 -1.94 -13.32
N GLY A 49 -26.50 -0.81 -14.03
CA GLY A 49 -27.23 0.40 -13.65
C GLY A 49 -26.67 1.18 -12.45
N MET A 50 -25.40 1.01 -12.11
CA MET A 50 -24.71 1.86 -11.12
C MET A 50 -24.42 3.23 -11.77
N ARG A 51 -24.61 4.32 -11.02
CA ARG A 51 -24.38 5.67 -11.57
C ARG A 51 -22.88 5.93 -11.70
N MET A 52 -22.52 6.77 -12.67
CA MET A 52 -21.13 7.10 -12.95
C MET A 52 -20.44 7.84 -11.79
N THR A 53 -21.18 8.64 -11.01
CA THR A 53 -20.67 9.25 -9.78
C THR A 53 -20.31 8.20 -8.74
N ASP A 54 -21.20 7.21 -8.53
CA ASP A 54 -20.99 6.15 -7.54
C ASP A 54 -19.80 5.26 -7.92
N ILE A 55 -19.59 5.02 -9.22
CA ILE A 55 -18.46 4.23 -9.73
C ILE A 55 -17.15 4.98 -9.49
N LYS A 56 -17.10 6.28 -9.77
CA LYS A 56 -15.91 7.12 -9.50
C LYS A 56 -15.57 7.14 -8.02
N SER A 57 -16.55 7.37 -7.16
CA SER A 57 -16.35 7.34 -5.70
C SER A 57 -15.82 5.98 -5.24
N HIS A 58 -16.39 4.90 -5.74
CA HIS A 58 -15.94 3.55 -5.38
C HIS A 58 -14.48 3.27 -5.83
N ILE A 59 -14.07 3.73 -7.01
CA ILE A 59 -12.67 3.59 -7.46
C ILE A 59 -11.72 4.36 -6.54
N VAL A 60 -12.10 5.57 -6.11
CA VAL A 60 -11.33 6.37 -5.15
C VAL A 60 -11.22 5.64 -3.80
N GLU A 61 -12.33 5.09 -3.30
CA GLU A 61 -12.35 4.30 -2.06
C GLU A 61 -11.43 3.08 -2.16
N VAL A 62 -11.50 2.31 -3.24
CA VAL A 62 -10.63 1.13 -3.45
C VAL A 62 -9.16 1.52 -3.46
N ARG A 63 -8.79 2.59 -4.19
CA ARG A 63 -7.39 3.08 -4.20
C ARG A 63 -6.92 3.53 -2.82
N ALA A 64 -7.80 4.18 -2.05
CA ALA A 64 -7.49 4.56 -0.68
C ALA A 64 -7.27 3.32 0.21
N VAL A 65 -8.10 2.28 0.06
CA VAL A 65 -7.92 0.99 0.75
C VAL A 65 -6.60 0.33 0.34
N HIS A 66 -6.33 0.19 -0.96
CA HIS A 66 -5.09 -0.38 -1.48
C HIS A 66 -3.88 0.33 -0.88
N SER A 67 -3.84 1.67 -0.92
CA SER A 67 -2.75 2.44 -0.34
C SER A 67 -2.56 2.17 1.16
N ARG A 68 -3.63 2.00 1.93
CA ARG A 68 -3.55 1.69 3.39
C ARG A 68 -3.03 0.27 3.65
N VAL A 69 -3.43 -0.70 2.84
CA VAL A 69 -3.05 -2.11 3.02
C VAL A 69 -1.84 -2.52 2.17
N ALA A 70 -1.25 -1.59 1.42
CA ALA A 70 -0.10 -1.85 0.55
C ALA A 70 1.17 -2.11 1.36
N GLY A 71 1.87 -3.17 1.00
CA GLY A 71 3.20 -3.52 1.48
C GLY A 71 4.21 -3.39 0.35
N VAL A 72 5.48 -3.29 0.73
CA VAL A 72 6.60 -3.29 -0.22
C VAL A 72 7.07 -4.71 -0.47
N SER A 73 7.33 -5.07 -1.72
CA SER A 73 7.80 -6.41 -2.07
C SER A 73 9.18 -6.70 -1.47
N MET A 74 9.42 -7.95 -1.07
CA MET A 74 10.74 -8.42 -0.67
C MET A 74 11.77 -8.23 -1.80
N ARG A 75 11.33 -8.48 -3.05
CA ARG A 75 12.15 -8.28 -4.26
C ARG A 75 12.64 -6.85 -4.39
N TYR A 76 11.81 -5.85 -4.12
CA TYR A 76 12.21 -4.44 -4.19
C TYR A 76 13.22 -4.07 -3.10
N LEU A 77 13.00 -4.53 -1.87
CA LEU A 77 13.93 -4.29 -0.76
C LEU A 77 15.32 -4.88 -1.04
N LEU A 78 15.39 -6.01 -1.76
CA LEU A 78 16.63 -6.66 -2.18
C LEU A 78 17.21 -6.11 -3.51
N SER A 79 16.50 -5.21 -4.18
CA SER A 79 16.89 -4.72 -5.50
C SER A 79 18.04 -3.72 -5.44
N GLU A 80 18.89 -3.75 -6.47
CA GLU A 80 19.93 -2.72 -6.63
C GLU A 80 19.32 -1.34 -6.89
N GLY A 81 18.13 -1.26 -7.50
CA GLY A 81 17.43 0.01 -7.71
C GLY A 81 17.11 0.74 -6.40
N PHE A 82 16.58 0.04 -5.40
CA PHE A 82 16.34 0.64 -4.09
C PHE A 82 17.66 1.00 -3.38
N ALA A 83 18.66 0.12 -3.47
CA ALA A 83 19.97 0.37 -2.86
C ALA A 83 20.65 1.62 -3.45
N GLN A 84 20.64 1.78 -4.78
CA GLN A 84 21.16 2.95 -5.46
C GLN A 84 20.39 4.21 -5.09
N LEU A 85 19.06 4.16 -5.04
CA LEU A 85 18.23 5.29 -4.61
C LEU A 85 18.62 5.75 -3.20
N ALA A 86 18.77 4.81 -2.26
CA ALA A 86 19.17 5.12 -0.89
C ALA A 86 20.56 5.79 -0.83
N ARG A 87 21.55 5.23 -1.53
CA ARG A 87 22.92 5.77 -1.58
C ARG A 87 22.96 7.16 -2.23
N GLN A 88 22.27 7.33 -3.36
CA GLN A 88 22.23 8.61 -4.08
C GLN A 88 21.59 9.72 -3.24
N ARG A 89 20.50 9.42 -2.54
CA ARG A 89 19.77 10.41 -1.72
C ARG A 89 20.49 10.78 -0.43
N THR A 90 21.31 9.88 0.11
CA THR A 90 22.00 10.09 1.38
C THR A 90 23.47 10.46 1.23
N GLY A 91 24.09 10.16 0.09
CA GLY A 91 25.53 10.25 -0.11
C GLY A 91 26.35 9.18 0.63
N GLN A 92 25.69 8.19 1.27
CA GLN A 92 26.35 7.15 2.06
C GLN A 92 26.34 5.81 1.32
N SER A 93 27.35 4.97 1.55
CA SER A 93 27.43 3.62 0.95
C SER A 93 26.45 2.62 1.56
N ASP A 94 26.20 2.75 2.87
CA ASP A 94 25.31 1.91 3.66
C ASP A 94 24.50 2.76 4.67
N PRO A 95 23.54 3.57 4.19
CA PRO A 95 22.78 4.47 5.06
C PRO A 95 21.87 3.70 6.02
N SER A 96 21.65 4.27 7.20
CA SER A 96 20.52 3.89 8.06
C SER A 96 19.20 4.43 7.52
N PHE A 97 18.08 3.87 7.93
CA PHE A 97 16.78 4.44 7.59
C PHE A 97 16.56 5.83 8.21
N MET A 98 17.28 6.17 9.28
CA MET A 98 17.33 7.53 9.81
C MET A 98 18.04 8.50 8.85
N ASP A 99 19.13 8.07 8.21
CA ASP A 99 19.79 8.86 7.16
C ASP A 99 18.88 9.02 5.94
N MET A 100 18.25 7.92 5.52
CA MET A 100 17.30 7.94 4.40
C MET A 100 16.12 8.87 4.67
N LYS A 101 15.63 8.95 5.91
CA LYS A 101 14.55 9.88 6.30
C LYS A 101 14.86 11.30 5.84
N SER A 102 16.07 11.76 6.14
CA SER A 102 16.53 13.10 5.78
C SER A 102 16.61 13.25 4.26
N GLY A 103 17.27 12.32 3.57
CA GLY A 103 17.44 12.38 2.11
C GLY A 103 16.16 12.18 1.29
N PHE A 104 15.14 11.51 1.85
CA PHE A 104 13.90 11.18 1.15
C PHE A 104 12.83 12.25 1.35
N TRP A 105 12.69 12.80 2.56
CA TRP A 105 11.58 13.71 2.89
C TRP A 105 11.99 15.09 3.42
N LEU A 106 13.20 15.24 3.99
CA LEU A 106 13.69 16.53 4.52
C LEU A 106 14.62 17.22 3.52
N THR A 107 14.24 17.22 2.25
CA THR A 107 14.93 17.91 1.16
C THR A 107 13.93 18.67 0.29
N ASP A 108 14.40 19.62 -0.51
CA ASP A 108 13.54 20.39 -1.42
C ASP A 108 12.84 19.50 -2.47
N ASN A 109 13.52 18.42 -2.89
CA ASN A 109 13.02 17.44 -3.86
C ASN A 109 12.55 16.13 -3.18
N ALA A 110 11.69 16.26 -2.16
CA ALA A 110 11.18 15.14 -1.39
C ALA A 110 10.39 14.13 -2.25
N ILE A 111 10.62 12.84 -2.01
CA ILE A 111 10.00 11.74 -2.76
C ILE A 111 8.49 11.71 -2.49
N GLY A 112 7.70 11.76 -3.57
CA GLY A 112 6.23 11.71 -3.48
C GLY A 112 5.57 13.04 -3.12
N ARG A 113 6.32 14.14 -2.98
CA ARG A 113 5.81 15.48 -2.61
C ARG A 113 4.69 15.95 -3.55
N ASP A 114 4.93 15.84 -4.86
CA ASP A 114 4.02 16.36 -5.88
C ASP A 114 2.96 15.33 -6.33
N LEU A 115 2.93 14.15 -5.68
CA LEU A 115 1.93 13.14 -5.94
C LEU A 115 0.75 13.28 -4.99
N ARG A 116 -0.46 13.15 -5.52
CA ARG A 116 -1.67 13.09 -4.70
C ARG A 116 -1.74 11.74 -3.99
N CYS A 117 -1.82 11.78 -2.67
CA CYS A 117 -1.97 10.59 -1.85
C CYS A 117 -3.35 9.95 -2.11
N PRO A 118 -3.40 8.63 -2.41
CA PRO A 118 -4.67 7.94 -2.61
C PRO A 118 -5.56 7.90 -1.36
N ARG A 119 -4.98 8.09 -0.16
CA ARG A 119 -5.68 7.97 1.13
C ARG A 119 -6.56 9.17 1.44
N ASP A 120 -6.08 10.36 1.12
CA ASP A 120 -6.66 11.64 1.55
C ASP A 120 -6.82 12.67 0.40
N GLY A 121 -6.30 12.39 -0.80
CA GLY A 121 -6.37 13.27 -1.98
C GLY A 121 -5.44 14.49 -1.94
N ARG A 122 -4.70 14.70 -0.84
CA ARG A 122 -3.75 15.81 -0.65
C ARG A 122 -2.40 15.48 -1.29
N LEU A 123 -1.57 16.49 -1.54
CA LEU A 123 -0.19 16.30 -2.00
C LEU A 123 0.68 15.64 -0.91
N GLY A 124 1.71 14.90 -1.32
CA GLY A 124 2.57 14.11 -0.45
C GLY A 124 1.99 12.72 -0.17
N CYS A 125 2.48 11.70 -0.86
CA CYS A 125 2.06 10.31 -0.68
C CYS A 125 3.05 9.48 0.15
N ALA A 126 2.60 8.32 0.64
CA ALA A 126 3.51 7.34 1.23
C ALA A 126 4.48 6.80 0.17
N LEU A 127 5.65 6.33 0.59
CA LEU A 127 6.65 5.82 -0.36
C LEU A 127 6.15 4.58 -1.10
N VAL A 128 5.33 3.73 -0.45
CA VAL A 128 4.68 2.59 -1.10
C VAL A 128 3.77 3.00 -2.26
N ASP A 129 3.25 4.23 -2.28
CA ASP A 129 2.44 4.75 -3.39
C ASP A 129 3.29 5.38 -4.51
N TRP A 130 4.57 5.64 -4.26
CA TRP A 130 5.52 6.21 -5.22
C TRP A 130 6.32 5.14 -5.98
N ILE A 131 6.62 4.00 -5.34
CA ILE A 131 7.37 2.89 -5.96
C ILE A 131 6.60 2.25 -7.13
N PRO A 132 7.29 1.50 -8.03
CA PRO A 132 6.61 0.84 -9.15
C PRO A 132 5.48 -0.07 -8.68
N ARG A 133 4.38 -0.13 -9.45
CA ARG A 133 3.18 -0.89 -9.07
C ARG A 133 3.43 -2.39 -8.89
N THR A 134 4.38 -2.95 -9.63
CA THR A 134 4.82 -4.35 -9.50
C THR A 134 5.56 -4.67 -8.20
N GLU A 135 5.93 -3.64 -7.42
CA GLU A 135 6.65 -3.75 -6.16
C GLU A 135 5.76 -3.49 -4.94
N ARG A 136 4.46 -3.32 -5.17
CA ARG A 136 3.48 -3.10 -4.11
C ARG A 136 2.25 -3.97 -4.31
N HIS A 137 1.79 -4.57 -3.23
CA HIS A 137 0.55 -5.33 -3.19
C HIS A 137 0.04 -5.36 -1.74
N GLU A 138 -1.09 -6.00 -1.50
CA GLU A 138 -1.59 -6.23 -0.13
C GLU A 138 -0.53 -6.90 0.76
N GLN A 139 -0.36 -6.37 1.97
CA GLN A 139 0.63 -6.83 2.95
C GLN A 139 0.39 -8.30 3.32
N THR A 140 1.44 -9.12 3.23
CA THR A 140 1.41 -10.53 3.65
C THR A 140 2.18 -10.78 4.93
N HIS A 141 3.09 -9.87 5.30
CA HIS A 141 3.91 -9.98 6.51
C HIS A 141 4.08 -8.63 7.20
N PHE A 142 4.04 -8.63 8.52
CA PHE A 142 4.49 -7.50 9.33
C PHE A 142 6.00 -7.63 9.53
N MET A 143 6.81 -6.61 9.20
CA MET A 143 8.26 -6.67 9.41
C MET A 143 8.67 -5.82 10.61
N SER A 144 9.36 -6.42 11.59
CA SER A 144 10.02 -5.61 12.63
C SER A 144 11.16 -4.82 12.00
N TRP A 145 11.21 -3.53 12.28
CA TRP A 145 12.29 -2.67 11.81
C TRP A 145 12.46 -1.49 12.76
N THR A 146 13.64 -0.87 12.75
CA THR A 146 13.90 0.35 13.51
C THR A 146 14.61 1.38 12.61
N TRP A 147 14.50 2.66 12.96
CA TRP A 147 15.19 3.74 12.23
C TRP A 147 16.71 3.59 12.19
N GLN A 148 17.30 2.92 13.17
CA GLN A 148 18.74 2.72 13.26
C GLN A 148 19.26 1.59 12.37
N TYR A 149 18.37 0.71 11.88
CA TYR A 149 18.80 -0.32 10.94
C TYR A 149 19.38 0.29 9.67
N ARG A 150 20.42 -0.36 9.16
CA ARG A 150 21.10 -0.06 7.91
C ARG A 150 20.48 -0.83 6.77
N LEU A 151 20.69 -0.32 5.56
CA LEU A 151 20.32 -1.02 4.34
C LEU A 151 20.92 -2.43 4.28
N SER A 152 22.21 -2.57 4.63
CA SER A 152 22.91 -3.86 4.68
C SER A 152 22.28 -4.85 5.66
N GLN A 153 21.84 -4.38 6.84
CA GLN A 153 21.20 -5.22 7.86
C GLN A 153 19.86 -5.78 7.36
N ILE A 154 18.98 -4.93 6.81
CA ILE A 154 17.70 -5.37 6.24
C ILE A 154 17.94 -6.35 5.09
N THR A 155 18.83 -6.01 4.14
CA THR A 155 19.07 -6.86 2.97
C THR A 155 19.73 -8.19 3.34
N SER A 156 20.63 -8.20 4.32
CA SER A 156 21.26 -9.42 4.84
C SER A 156 20.22 -10.34 5.52
N ALA A 157 19.38 -9.77 6.40
CA ALA A 157 18.32 -10.51 7.07
C ALA A 157 17.32 -11.11 6.06
N LEU A 158 16.88 -10.31 5.09
CA LEU A 158 15.95 -10.77 4.05
C LEU A 158 16.58 -11.83 3.13
N ARG A 159 17.87 -11.76 2.81
CA ARG A 159 18.53 -12.85 2.03
C ARG A 159 18.57 -14.17 2.78
N SER A 160 18.63 -14.11 4.10
CA SER A 160 18.62 -15.29 4.98
C SER A 160 17.21 -15.81 5.24
N TYR A 161 16.20 -14.95 5.08
CA TYR A 161 14.80 -15.32 5.20
C TYR A 161 14.38 -16.24 4.03
N ARG A 162 13.79 -17.39 4.38
CA ARG A 162 13.28 -18.40 3.45
C ARG A 162 11.75 -18.43 3.54
N PRO A 163 11.04 -17.57 2.78
CA PRO A 163 9.58 -17.59 2.79
C PRO A 163 9.05 -18.91 2.20
N GLU A 164 7.87 -19.32 2.65
CA GLU A 164 7.13 -20.44 2.04
C GLU A 164 6.61 -20.09 0.64
N ALA A 165 6.33 -18.80 0.40
CA ALA A 165 5.91 -18.25 -0.88
C ALA A 165 7.10 -17.68 -1.67
N PRO A 166 7.00 -17.56 -3.00
CA PRO A 166 8.01 -16.87 -3.80
C PRO A 166 8.27 -15.43 -3.30
N PRO A 167 9.51 -14.91 -3.36
CA PRO A 167 9.82 -13.55 -2.88
C PRO A 167 8.98 -12.42 -3.52
N GLU A 168 8.51 -12.63 -4.75
CA GLU A 168 7.60 -11.73 -5.47
C GLU A 168 6.18 -11.69 -4.89
N GLU A 169 5.80 -12.67 -4.07
CA GLU A 169 4.52 -12.75 -3.37
C GLU A 169 4.61 -12.32 -1.89
N VAL A 170 5.82 -11.93 -1.44
CA VAL A 170 6.06 -11.47 -0.07
C VAL A 170 6.05 -9.94 -0.03
N PHE A 171 5.06 -9.37 0.67
CA PHE A 171 4.87 -7.93 0.80
C PHE A 171 4.87 -7.55 2.29
N PHE A 172 5.79 -6.65 2.65
CA PHE A 172 5.98 -6.26 4.03
C PHE A 172 5.22 -4.99 4.38
N PHE A 173 4.52 -5.01 5.50
CA PHE A 173 4.27 -3.81 6.27
C PHE A 173 5.60 -3.38 6.91
N MET A 174 6.22 -2.35 6.32
CA MET A 174 7.38 -1.66 6.86
C MET A 174 7.05 -0.18 6.92
N CYS A 175 6.99 0.37 8.13
CA CYS A 175 6.45 1.72 8.39
C CYS A 175 7.15 2.80 7.56
N PHE A 176 8.46 2.65 7.31
CA PHE A 176 9.23 3.51 6.43
C PHE A 176 8.56 3.70 5.06
N PHE A 177 8.02 2.61 4.49
CA PHE A 177 7.33 2.60 3.20
C PHE A 177 5.84 2.91 3.31
N THR A 178 5.18 2.29 4.30
CA THR A 178 3.72 2.21 4.36
C THR A 178 3.09 3.40 5.06
N ASN A 179 3.76 4.05 6.01
CA ASN A 179 3.21 5.25 6.63
C ASN A 179 3.43 6.46 5.73
N ASN A 180 2.45 7.38 5.72
CA ASN A 180 2.61 8.62 4.98
C ASN A 180 3.49 9.58 5.77
N GLN A 181 4.79 9.58 5.47
CA GLN A 181 5.79 10.39 6.16
C GLN A 181 5.55 11.89 6.00
N PHE A 182 4.80 12.34 5.00
CA PHE A 182 4.42 13.76 4.90
C PHE A 182 3.51 14.18 6.06
N ARG A 183 2.57 13.32 6.46
CA ARG A 183 1.66 13.62 7.58
C ARG A 183 2.37 13.56 8.93
N ILE A 184 3.28 12.61 9.07
CA ILE A 184 3.97 12.32 10.34
C ILE A 184 5.16 13.25 10.56
N ILE A 185 6.07 13.32 9.59
CA ILE A 185 7.38 13.95 9.76
C ILE A 185 7.38 15.38 9.23
N VAL A 186 6.81 15.60 8.03
CA VAL A 186 6.92 16.89 7.34
C VAL A 186 5.92 17.90 7.90
N GLU A 187 4.66 17.50 8.06
CA GLU A 187 3.60 18.37 8.59
C GLU A 187 3.52 18.33 10.12
N GLY A 188 4.11 17.31 10.76
CA GLY A 188 4.10 17.15 12.22
C GLY A 188 2.70 17.08 12.82
N THR A 189 1.70 16.62 12.05
CA THR A 189 0.30 16.60 12.50
C THR A 189 0.13 15.56 13.62
N GLN A 190 -0.54 15.95 14.72
CA GLN A 190 -0.85 15.03 15.81
C GLN A 190 -1.59 13.77 15.31
N GLU A 191 -2.54 13.93 14.37
CA GLU A 191 -3.28 12.82 13.74
C GLU A 191 -2.38 11.79 13.04
N GLY A 192 -1.22 12.20 12.52
CA GLY A 192 -0.27 11.30 11.90
C GLY A 192 0.45 10.38 12.90
N SER A 193 0.68 10.85 14.13
CA SER A 193 1.40 10.11 15.17
C SER A 193 0.53 9.48 16.24
N SER A 194 -0.64 10.07 16.56
CA SER A 194 -1.52 9.65 17.65
C SER A 194 -2.17 8.28 17.41
N ASP A 195 -2.34 7.90 16.15
CA ASP A 195 -2.96 6.62 15.76
C ASP A 195 -1.93 5.53 15.42
N LEU A 196 -0.63 5.77 15.67
CA LEU A 196 0.39 4.79 15.30
C LEU A 196 0.16 3.45 15.98
N GLU A 197 -0.15 3.44 17.29
CA GLU A 197 -0.47 2.21 18.02
C GLU A 197 -1.62 1.43 17.36
N VAL A 198 -2.73 2.11 17.06
CA VAL A 198 -3.89 1.52 16.39
C VAL A 198 -3.52 1.00 14.99
N VAL A 199 -2.72 1.75 14.24
CA VAL A 199 -2.22 1.33 12.92
C VAL A 199 -1.35 0.09 13.04
N PHE A 200 -0.44 0.04 14.01
CA PHE A 200 0.43 -1.09 14.26
C PHE A 200 -0.35 -2.34 14.65
N GLU A 201 -1.21 -2.23 15.66
CA GLU A 201 -2.06 -3.32 16.14
C GLU A 201 -2.96 -3.85 15.01
N THR A 202 -3.67 -2.95 14.33
CA THR A 202 -4.59 -3.32 13.24
C THR A 202 -3.87 -4.08 12.14
N ASN A 203 -2.69 -3.61 11.70
CA ASN A 203 -1.94 -4.30 10.66
C ASN A 203 -1.36 -5.62 11.16
N LEU A 204 -0.82 -5.68 12.38
CA LEU A 204 -0.29 -6.92 12.94
C LEU A 204 -1.37 -8.00 13.08
N VAL A 205 -2.53 -7.64 13.62
CA VAL A 205 -3.69 -8.55 13.78
C VAL A 205 -4.24 -8.97 12.42
N ARG A 206 -4.43 -8.04 11.48
CA ARG A 206 -4.96 -8.35 10.15
C ARG A 206 -4.03 -9.28 9.36
N ILE A 207 -2.72 -9.04 9.42
CA ILE A 207 -1.73 -9.81 8.67
C ILE A 207 -1.52 -11.19 9.30
N GLY A 208 -1.46 -11.27 10.64
CA GLY A 208 -1.31 -12.53 11.38
C GLY A 208 0.04 -13.23 11.20
N ARG A 209 1.00 -12.60 10.52
CA ARG A 209 2.36 -13.12 10.26
C ARG A 209 3.38 -12.02 10.48
N MET A 210 4.48 -12.34 11.15
CA MET A 210 5.55 -11.40 11.44
C MET A 210 6.91 -11.97 11.06
N VAL A 211 7.73 -11.15 10.41
CA VAL A 211 9.16 -11.39 10.19
C VAL A 211 9.94 -10.47 11.10
N ALA A 212 10.63 -11.06 12.07
CA ALA A 212 11.50 -10.31 12.96
C ALA A 212 12.89 -10.15 12.32
N VAL A 213 13.30 -8.91 12.05
CA VAL A 213 14.69 -8.59 11.75
C VAL A 213 15.45 -8.52 13.06
N LEU A 214 16.47 -9.38 13.18
CA LEU A 214 17.39 -9.42 14.32
C LEU A 214 18.78 -9.08 13.82
N ASP A 215 19.49 -8.27 14.59
CA ASP A 215 20.91 -8.00 14.38
C ASP A 215 21.73 -8.82 15.39
N SER A 216 23.02 -9.00 15.11
CA SER A 216 23.94 -9.60 16.08
C SER A 216 24.06 -8.68 17.29
N TRP A 217 23.73 -9.18 18.49
CA TRP A 217 24.03 -8.50 19.74
C TRP A 217 25.55 -8.31 19.85
N GLN A 218 26.00 -7.07 20.03
CA GLN A 218 27.38 -6.72 20.33
C GLN A 218 27.51 -6.28 21.79
#